data_AF-A0A956AXI9-F1
#
_entry.id   AF-A0A956AXI9-F1
#
_cell.length_a   1.000
_cell.length_b   1.000
_cell.length_c   1.000
_cell.angle_alpha   90.00
_cell.angle_beta   90.00
_cell.angle_gamma   90.00
#
_symmetry.space_group_name_H-M   'P 1'
#
loop_
_entity.id
_entity.type
_entity.pdbx_description
1 polymer ?
#
loop_
_entity_poly.entity_id
_entity_poly.type
_entity_poly.pdbx_seq_one_letter_code
_entity_poly.pdbx_strand_id
1 'polypeptide(L)'
;MPALPRQETVMSPSFADALREGIPDHLPSPPPEDLGVSRAPARADLLDRSEKALALRNALRYVPEHLHAELAPELAAELARWGRIYLHRYRPPYAMRARPIGDYPARSVQGAAIMHMIQNNLDPAVAQHPYELITYGGNGAVFQNWA
;
A
#
# COMPACT_ATOMS: atom_id res chain seq x y z
N MET A 1 38.82 -18.10 -20.71
CA MET A 1 37.35 -18.00 -20.79
C MET A 1 36.83 -17.74 -19.37
N PRO A 2 36.59 -16.48 -18.97
CA PRO A 2 36.04 -16.20 -17.66
C PRO A 2 34.56 -16.58 -17.65
N ALA A 3 34.15 -17.36 -16.64
CA ALA A 3 32.77 -17.74 -16.44
C ALA A 3 31.93 -16.50 -16.11
N LEU A 4 30.85 -16.29 -16.86
CA LEU A 4 29.87 -15.24 -16.57
C LEU A 4 29.26 -15.49 -15.17
N PRO A 5 29.10 -14.45 -14.33
CA PRO A 5 28.49 -14.61 -13.01
C PRO A 5 27.06 -15.11 -13.16
N ARG A 6 26.70 -16.13 -12.37
CA ARG A 6 25.33 -16.64 -12.28
C ARG A 6 24.44 -15.49 -11.82
N GLN A 7 23.42 -15.15 -12.61
CA GLN A 7 22.38 -14.26 -12.13
C GLN A 7 21.65 -14.97 -10.98
N GLU A 8 21.82 -14.45 -9.77
CA GLU A 8 21.01 -14.86 -8.63
C GLU A 8 19.56 -14.55 -8.99
N THR A 9 18.78 -15.60 -9.18
CA THR A 9 17.34 -15.47 -9.40
C THR A 9 16.76 -15.10 -8.05
N VAL A 10 16.58 -13.82 -7.80
CA VAL A 10 15.84 -13.35 -6.63
C VAL A 10 14.40 -13.83 -6.82
N MET A 11 14.05 -14.93 -6.15
CA MET A 11 12.68 -15.45 -6.14
C MET A 11 11.80 -14.38 -5.49
N SER A 12 10.86 -13.82 -6.26
CA SER A 12 9.83 -12.94 -5.72
C SER A 12 8.99 -13.71 -4.69
N PRO A 13 8.61 -13.09 -3.56
CA PRO A 13 7.84 -13.76 -2.52
C PRO A 13 6.50 -14.27 -3.08
N SER A 14 6.01 -15.39 -2.57
CA SER A 14 4.69 -15.89 -2.95
C SER A 14 3.60 -14.92 -2.47
N PHE A 15 2.40 -15.00 -3.06
CA PHE A 15 1.25 -14.20 -2.60
C PHE A 15 0.98 -14.37 -1.11
N ALA A 16 1.02 -15.62 -0.62
CA ALA A 16 0.74 -15.93 0.77
C ALA A 16 1.81 -15.37 1.71
N ASP A 17 3.08 -15.34 1.28
CA ASP A 17 4.17 -14.80 2.08
C ASP A 17 4.08 -13.26 2.13
N ALA A 18 3.89 -12.62 0.98
CA ALA A 18 3.71 -11.17 0.88
C ALA A 18 2.50 -10.67 1.69
N LEU A 19 1.40 -11.44 1.74
CA LEU A 19 0.24 -11.07 2.55
C LEU A 19 0.49 -11.23 4.07
N ARG A 20 1.31 -12.20 4.48
CA ARG A 20 1.64 -12.44 5.91
C ARG A 20 2.68 -11.48 6.46
N GLU A 21 3.54 -10.93 5.61
CA GLU A 21 4.63 -10.03 6.01
C GLU A 21 4.13 -8.81 6.80
N GLY A 22 2.97 -8.27 6.42
CA GLY A 22 2.42 -7.07 7.05
C GLY A 22 3.31 -5.86 6.79
N ILE A 23 3.81 -5.22 7.86
CA ILE A 23 4.75 -4.11 7.75
C ILE A 23 6.18 -4.63 7.88
N PRO A 24 6.98 -4.61 6.80
CA PRO A 24 8.35 -5.08 6.84
C PRO A 24 9.23 -4.19 7.72
N ASP A 25 10.29 -4.80 8.26
CA ASP A 25 11.31 -4.13 9.07
C ASP A 25 12.34 -3.33 8.25
N HIS A 26 12.12 -3.25 6.93
CA HIS A 26 12.89 -2.48 5.97
C HIS A 26 11.93 -1.68 5.09
N LEU A 27 12.42 -0.62 4.45
CA LEU A 27 11.60 0.14 3.51
C LEU A 27 11.45 -0.61 2.19
N PRO A 28 10.21 -0.91 1.74
CA PRO A 28 9.99 -1.44 0.42
C PRO A 28 10.49 -0.48 -0.66
N SER A 29 10.80 -1.04 -1.84
CA SER A 29 11.02 -0.20 -3.02
C SER A 29 9.76 0.58 -3.37
N PRO A 30 9.87 1.83 -3.84
CA PRO A 30 8.71 2.59 -4.29
C PRO A 30 7.94 1.81 -5.36
N PRO A 31 6.59 1.78 -5.30
CA PRO A 31 5.80 1.10 -6.31
C PRO A 31 5.98 1.78 -7.68
N PRO A 32 5.88 1.03 -8.78
CA PRO A 32 5.95 1.61 -10.11
C PRO A 32 4.79 2.60 -10.32
N GLU A 33 5.09 3.66 -11.08
CA GLU A 33 4.06 4.58 -11.55
C GLU A 33 3.24 3.91 -12.66
N ASP A 34 1.92 4.00 -12.53
CA ASP A 34 0.97 3.44 -13.49
C ASP A 34 0.03 4.55 -13.96
N LEU A 35 0.30 5.07 -15.16
CA LEU A 35 -0.44 6.18 -15.75
C LEU A 35 -1.83 5.75 -16.23
N GLY A 36 -2.10 4.45 -16.35
CA GLY A 36 -3.40 3.92 -16.76
C GLY A 36 -4.41 3.85 -15.63
N VAL A 37 -3.97 4.01 -14.37
CA VAL A 37 -4.81 3.90 -13.19
C VAL A 37 -5.39 5.25 -12.79
N SER A 38 -6.71 5.30 -12.71
CA SER A 38 -7.47 6.43 -12.18
C SER A 38 -6.99 6.82 -10.77
N ARG A 39 -6.72 8.12 -10.56
CA ARG A 39 -6.26 8.68 -9.28
C ARG A 39 -7.33 9.55 -8.64
N ALA A 40 -7.44 9.51 -7.32
CA ALA A 40 -8.37 10.38 -6.62
C ALA A 40 -7.93 11.85 -6.73
N PRO A 41 -8.86 12.81 -6.77
CA PRO A 41 -8.51 14.23 -6.76
C PRO A 41 -7.79 14.60 -5.45
N ALA A 42 -6.80 15.49 -5.56
CA ALA A 42 -6.11 16.02 -4.40
C ALA A 42 -7.09 16.76 -3.47
N ARG A 43 -6.93 16.55 -2.16
CA ARG A 43 -7.71 17.26 -1.14
C ARG A 43 -7.14 18.65 -0.92
N ALA A 44 -8.00 19.59 -0.54
CA ALA A 44 -7.58 20.94 -0.20
C ALA A 44 -6.57 20.92 0.95
N ASP A 45 -5.47 21.67 0.80
CA ASP A 45 -4.48 21.85 1.84
C ASP A 45 -4.99 22.86 2.87
N LEU A 46 -5.70 22.33 3.87
CA LEU A 46 -6.33 23.12 4.93
C LEU A 46 -5.58 22.99 6.27
N LEU A 47 -4.60 22.09 6.35
CA LEU A 47 -3.92 21.78 7.61
C LEU A 47 -2.87 22.84 7.92
N ASP A 48 -2.85 23.29 9.17
CA ASP A 48 -1.77 24.11 9.67
C ASP A 48 -0.48 23.28 9.90
N ARG A 49 0.60 23.96 10.31
CA ARG A 49 1.90 23.29 10.54
C ARG A 49 1.83 22.22 11.64
N SER A 50 1.07 22.47 12.70
CA SER A 50 0.93 21.56 13.84
C SER A 50 0.10 20.33 13.47
N GLU A 51 -0.94 20.52 12.67
CA GLU A 51 -1.80 19.47 12.15
C GLU A 51 -1.08 18.61 11.11
N LYS A 52 -0.27 19.22 10.23
CA LYS A 52 0.62 18.48 9.32
C LYS A 52 1.60 17.61 10.10
N ALA A 53 2.26 18.17 11.12
CA ALA A 53 3.16 17.40 11.98
C ALA A 53 2.42 16.26 12.71
N LEU A 54 1.18 16.49 13.16
CA LEU A 54 0.34 15.44 13.74
C LEU A 54 -0.02 14.35 12.72
N ALA A 55 -0.41 14.72 11.50
CA ALA A 55 -0.72 13.78 10.44
C ALA A 55 0.47 12.85 10.13
N LEU A 56 1.68 13.41 10.03
CA LEU A 56 2.91 12.62 9.86
C LEU A 56 3.14 11.68 11.03
N ARG A 57 3.06 12.17 12.29
CA ARG A 57 3.19 11.31 13.47
C ARG A 57 2.18 10.18 13.46
N ASN A 58 0.93 10.44 13.04
CA ASN A 58 -0.13 9.44 12.98
C ASN A 58 0.18 8.33 11.98
N ALA A 59 0.70 8.68 10.81
CA ALA A 59 1.10 7.71 9.80
C ALA A 59 2.35 6.90 10.23
N LEU A 60 3.31 7.54 10.89
CA LEU A 60 4.53 6.87 11.36
C LEU A 60 4.29 5.85 12.49
N ARG A 61 3.14 5.90 13.20
CA ARG A 61 2.81 4.92 14.26
C ARG A 61 2.75 3.47 13.76
N TYR A 62 2.49 3.27 12.47
CA TYR A 62 2.35 1.94 11.87
C TYR A 62 3.71 1.36 11.44
N VAL A 63 4.78 2.15 11.45
CA VAL A 63 6.08 1.80 10.88
C VAL A 63 7.15 1.76 11.98
N PRO A 64 8.13 0.83 11.93
CA PRO A 64 9.26 0.81 12.86
C PRO A 64 10.03 2.13 12.94
N GLU A 65 10.42 2.53 14.16
CA GLU A 65 11.02 3.84 14.46
C GLU A 65 12.32 4.11 13.69
N HIS A 66 13.14 3.08 13.45
CA HIS A 66 14.40 3.24 12.72
C HIS A 66 14.20 3.61 11.25
N LEU A 67 13.00 3.42 10.69
CA LEU A 67 12.66 3.82 9.32
C LEU A 67 12.06 5.23 9.24
N HIS A 68 11.73 5.87 10.38
CA HIS A 68 10.99 7.14 10.39
C HIS A 68 11.77 8.28 9.73
N ALA A 69 13.08 8.33 9.92
CA ALA A 69 13.91 9.41 9.37
C ALA A 69 13.90 9.44 7.84
N GLU A 70 13.86 8.26 7.21
CA GLU A 70 13.81 8.12 5.75
C GLU A 70 12.38 8.23 5.20
N LEU A 71 11.39 7.71 5.92
CA LEU A 71 10.00 7.72 5.46
C LEU A 71 9.32 9.09 5.65
N ALA A 72 9.62 9.83 6.72
CA ALA A 72 8.91 11.08 7.04
C ALA A 72 8.92 12.13 5.91
N PRO A 73 10.04 12.39 5.20
CA PRO A 73 10.03 13.27 4.03
C PRO A 73 9.08 12.82 2.91
N GLU A 74 8.97 11.51 2.69
CA GLU A 74 8.05 10.94 1.71
C GLU A 74 6.59 11.17 2.11
N LEU A 75 6.25 10.98 3.40
CA LEU A 75 4.89 11.22 3.89
C LEU A 75 4.53 12.71 3.84
N ALA A 76 5.49 13.61 4.10
CA ALA A 76 5.29 15.04 3.90
C ALA A 76 4.99 15.37 2.42
N ALA A 77 5.72 14.73 1.50
CA ALA A 77 5.51 14.90 0.07
C ALA A 77 4.15 14.35 -0.39
N GLU A 78 3.71 13.20 0.12
CA GLU A 78 2.36 12.67 -0.14
C GLU A 78 1.29 13.64 0.36
N LEU A 79 1.42 14.13 1.60
CA LEU A 79 0.47 15.06 2.19
C LEU A 79 0.39 16.36 1.37
N ALA A 80 1.52 16.90 0.91
CA ALA A 80 1.55 18.10 0.08
C ALA A 80 0.97 17.86 -1.32
N ARG A 81 1.25 16.71 -1.94
CA ARG A 81 0.81 16.39 -3.31
C ARG A 81 -0.67 16.04 -3.38
N TRP A 82 -1.17 15.27 -2.42
CA TRP A 82 -2.50 14.67 -2.47
C TRP A 82 -3.46 15.18 -1.39
N GLY A 83 -2.96 15.94 -0.41
CA GLY A 83 -3.74 16.35 0.76
C GLY A 83 -4.07 15.18 1.69
N ARG A 84 -3.40 14.03 1.52
CA ARG A 84 -3.57 12.82 2.34
C ARG A 84 -2.30 11.95 2.27
N ILE A 85 -2.02 11.25 3.36
CA ILE A 85 -0.95 10.25 3.45
C ILE A 85 -1.57 8.89 3.16
N TYR A 86 -1.17 8.26 2.06
CA TYR A 86 -1.63 6.95 1.62
C TYR A 86 -0.65 5.83 1.96
N LEU A 87 0.60 6.17 2.25
CA LEU A 87 1.69 5.19 2.44
C LEU A 87 1.89 4.34 1.18
N HIS A 88 1.97 4.97 0.00
CA HIS A 88 2.01 4.25 -1.27
C HIS A 88 3.13 3.21 -1.35
N ARG A 89 4.25 3.44 -0.66
CA ARG A 89 5.36 2.49 -0.56
C ARG A 89 4.95 1.11 -0.02
N TYR A 90 3.92 1.03 0.80
CA TYR A 90 3.41 -0.21 1.37
C TYR A 90 2.30 -0.85 0.54
N ARG A 91 1.95 -0.29 -0.63
CA ARG A 91 1.05 -0.95 -1.58
C ARG A 91 1.68 -2.28 -2.02
N PRO A 92 0.98 -3.41 -1.85
CA PRO A 92 1.56 -4.71 -2.18
C PRO A 92 1.92 -4.83 -3.67
N PRO A 93 3.02 -5.54 -4.00
CA PRO A 93 3.49 -5.67 -5.38
C PRO A 93 2.70 -6.70 -6.21
N TYR A 94 1.86 -7.52 -5.58
CA TYR A 94 1.04 -8.50 -6.28
C TYR A 94 -0.20 -7.85 -6.92
N ALA A 95 -0.75 -8.49 -7.95
CA ALA A 95 -2.02 -8.09 -8.53
C ALA A 95 -3.15 -8.10 -7.46
N MET A 96 -3.72 -6.94 -7.22
CA MET A 96 -4.85 -6.74 -6.30
C MET A 96 -6.13 -7.21 -6.99
N ARG A 97 -6.63 -8.38 -6.59
CA ARG A 97 -7.88 -8.97 -7.09
C ARG A 97 -8.33 -10.09 -6.16
N ALA A 98 -9.61 -10.39 -6.17
CA ALA A 98 -10.12 -11.52 -5.43
C ALA A 98 -9.57 -12.87 -5.97
N ARG A 99 -9.05 -13.71 -5.08
CA ARG A 99 -8.51 -15.05 -5.38
C ARG A 99 -9.41 -16.17 -4.86
N PRO A 100 -9.25 -17.43 -5.33
CA PRO A 100 -9.86 -18.59 -4.69
C PRO A 100 -9.65 -18.60 -3.17
N ILE A 101 -10.67 -18.98 -2.41
CA ILE A 101 -10.65 -18.87 -0.95
C ILE A 101 -9.49 -19.68 -0.30
N GLY A 102 -9.07 -20.77 -0.93
CA GLY A 102 -7.96 -21.62 -0.49
C GLY A 102 -6.57 -21.01 -0.69
N ASP A 103 -6.45 -19.96 -1.50
CA ASP A 103 -5.16 -19.28 -1.75
C ASP A 103 -4.77 -18.35 -0.60
N TYR A 104 -5.73 -18.00 0.26
CA TYR A 104 -5.48 -17.09 1.37
C TYR A 104 -4.85 -17.84 2.55
N PRO A 105 -3.76 -17.32 3.13
CA PRO A 105 -3.06 -17.88 4.28
C PRO A 105 -3.81 -17.78 5.63
N ALA A 106 -5.14 -17.93 5.64
CA ALA A 106 -5.97 -17.78 6.82
C ALA A 106 -6.01 -19.05 7.69
N ARG A 107 -6.25 -18.88 8.99
CA ARG A 107 -6.55 -19.98 9.92
C ARG A 107 -8.02 -20.40 9.91
N SER A 108 -8.90 -19.59 9.31
CA SER A 108 -10.33 -19.85 9.20
C SER A 108 -10.86 -19.43 7.84
N VAL A 109 -11.91 -20.11 7.38
CA VAL A 109 -12.61 -19.79 6.11
C VAL A 109 -13.17 -18.36 6.16
N GLN A 110 -13.66 -17.93 7.31
CA GLN A 110 -14.20 -16.59 7.52
C GLN A 110 -13.11 -15.52 7.35
N GLY A 111 -11.90 -15.75 7.89
CA GLY A 111 -10.77 -14.85 7.69
C GLY A 111 -10.35 -14.76 6.22
N ALA A 112 -10.32 -15.89 5.52
CA ALA A 112 -10.07 -15.94 4.08
C ALA A 112 -11.13 -15.18 3.29
N ALA A 113 -12.41 -15.33 3.63
CA ALA A 113 -13.52 -14.63 2.99
C ALA A 113 -13.44 -13.11 3.19
N ILE A 114 -13.06 -12.64 4.38
CA ILE A 114 -12.86 -11.20 4.62
C ILE A 114 -11.73 -10.65 3.74
N MET A 115 -10.57 -11.34 3.70
CA MET A 115 -9.46 -10.94 2.84
C MET A 115 -9.85 -10.94 1.36
N HIS A 116 -10.64 -11.92 0.93
CA HIS A 116 -11.20 -11.97 -0.42
C HIS A 116 -12.05 -10.74 -0.76
N MET A 117 -12.98 -10.39 0.12
CA MET A 117 -13.85 -9.22 -0.10
C MET A 117 -13.08 -7.91 -0.08
N ILE A 118 -12.04 -7.80 0.76
CA ILE A 118 -11.14 -6.63 0.77
C ILE A 118 -10.43 -6.49 -0.57
N GLN A 119 -9.81 -7.56 -1.08
CA GLN A 119 -9.10 -7.50 -2.37
C GLN A 119 -10.05 -7.24 -3.54
N ASN A 120 -11.29 -7.74 -3.48
CA ASN A 120 -12.32 -7.42 -4.47
C ASN A 120 -12.61 -5.91 -4.51
N ASN A 121 -12.78 -5.26 -3.34
CA ASN A 121 -13.06 -3.82 -3.26
C ASN A 121 -11.90 -2.94 -3.70
N LEU A 122 -10.67 -3.48 -3.73
CA LEU A 122 -9.45 -2.78 -4.13
C LEU A 122 -8.95 -3.18 -5.51
N ASP A 123 -9.66 -4.10 -6.20
CA ASP A 123 -9.31 -4.54 -7.54
C ASP A 123 -9.40 -3.34 -8.51
N PRO A 124 -8.37 -3.05 -9.32
CA PRO A 124 -8.42 -1.98 -10.33
C PRO A 124 -9.59 -2.10 -11.33
N ALA A 125 -10.16 -3.29 -11.53
CA ALA A 125 -11.35 -3.50 -12.36
C ALA A 125 -12.67 -3.12 -11.65
N VAL A 126 -12.64 -2.95 -10.32
CA VAL A 126 -13.82 -2.66 -9.48
C VAL A 126 -13.72 -1.27 -8.85
N ALA A 127 -12.56 -0.91 -8.32
CA ALA A 127 -12.35 0.30 -7.55
C ALA A 127 -12.20 1.54 -8.44
N GLN A 128 -12.85 2.65 -8.05
CA GLN A 128 -12.76 3.92 -8.76
C GLN A 128 -11.34 4.53 -8.72
N HIS A 129 -10.66 4.46 -7.57
CA HIS A 129 -9.28 4.90 -7.37
C HIS A 129 -8.53 3.86 -6.53
N PRO A 130 -8.07 2.74 -7.12
CA PRO A 130 -7.55 1.59 -6.38
C PRO A 130 -6.32 1.94 -5.54
N TYR A 131 -5.45 2.83 -6.02
CA TYR A 131 -4.21 3.18 -5.31
C TYR A 131 -4.44 4.12 -4.12
N GLU A 132 -5.58 4.82 -4.10
CA GLU A 132 -6.05 5.64 -2.97
C GLU A 132 -7.05 4.89 -2.08
N LEU A 133 -7.22 3.59 -2.30
CA LEU A 133 -8.07 2.69 -1.52
C LEU A 133 -9.58 3.05 -1.61
N ILE A 134 -10.01 3.71 -2.69
CA ILE A 134 -11.40 4.19 -2.86
C ILE A 134 -12.13 3.32 -3.88
N THR A 135 -13.23 2.69 -3.45
CA THR A 135 -14.04 1.81 -4.31
C THR A 135 -15.09 2.59 -5.08
N TYR A 136 -15.83 3.50 -4.45
CA TYR A 136 -16.91 4.26 -5.09
C TYR A 136 -17.16 5.62 -4.43
N GLY A 137 -17.94 6.47 -5.12
CA GLY A 137 -18.42 7.75 -4.59
C GLY A 137 -17.34 8.81 -4.41
N GLY A 138 -16.16 8.64 -5.02
CA GLY A 138 -15.02 9.55 -4.94
C GLY A 138 -14.30 9.59 -3.58
N ASN A 139 -14.95 9.17 -2.50
CA ASN A 139 -14.39 9.16 -1.14
C ASN A 139 -14.72 7.91 -0.31
N GLY A 140 -15.48 6.95 -0.84
CA GLY A 140 -15.80 5.68 -0.19
C GLY A 140 -14.58 4.77 -0.13
N ALA A 141 -13.75 4.97 0.90
CA ALA A 141 -12.49 4.27 1.09
C ALA A 141 -12.64 2.97 1.90
N VAL A 142 -11.88 1.95 1.52
CA VAL A 142 -11.76 0.69 2.28
C VAL A 142 -10.88 0.88 3.52
N PHE A 143 -9.76 1.58 3.36
CA PHE A 143 -8.79 1.85 4.42
C PHE A 143 -8.35 3.31 4.43
N GLN A 144 -7.72 3.72 5.54
CA GLN A 144 -7.13 5.06 5.64
C GLN A 144 -5.87 5.20 4.78
N ASN A 145 -5.01 4.18 4.81
CA ASN A 145 -3.73 4.10 4.12
C ASN A 145 -3.36 2.62 3.92
N TRP A 146 -2.21 2.34 3.30
CA TRP A 146 -1.74 0.99 2.98
C TRP A 146 -1.01 0.25 4.11
N ALA A 147 -0.83 0.88 5.28
CA ALA A 147 -0.14 0.24 6.40
C ALA A 147 -1.09 -0.53 7.34
#